data_AF-A0A954UHP8-F1
#
_entry.id   AF-A0A954UHP8-F1
#
_cell.length_a   1.000
_cell.length_b   1.000
_cell.length_c   1.000
_cell.angle_alpha   90.00
_cell.angle_beta   90.00
_cell.angle_gamma   90.00
#
_symmetry.space_group_name_H-M   'P 1'
#
loop_
_entity.id
_entity.type
_entity.pdbx_description
1 polymer ?
#
loop_
_entity_poly.entity_id
_entity_poly.type
_entity_poly.pdbx_seq_one_letter_code
_entity_poly.pdbx_strand_id
1 'polypeptide(L)'
;MLKWLLIPLGMVTFLVMAAPSLVVMGYLCLIIPGLVLTLVPTVFVYLFATWLIHWALGMPPTAGATLAALMLALVLGVFVMLPIRLREQRKYRLANVPDIAPNPRLELTGTVLIDWCDRKHPRASDITCDYLCAALLDAPGVTSVIRRTAQGTAIFRRGKQQAGELVLPEHPEEILDAFYKLSSEANSKRFNDKKLAQRALKADWTLRIADGDEIRREVVSAMPQVDWTVHYTQTSGHRQPKVSRLEIRDSAGHIVARSSFVQHFIPAAFFRFGFDGGSAGDGFANARFIVARSRISNQPRFYEFDPAVELLRMAEINEPKPAIDLVDEVEPRLLKTLDDPNASEVQLLIAPLWLSQFSYNAEPEAVEIMSRILLDKRIRDPYHLLRTALSSNVNLTPLRTGLATRYLAATETRAKCWYVSALVNLPEGTFAHSTPEERMIWARALTEPEAAPFLERLADQGEPGVQQALSLLHTVIERPWHARWRVLEGVRDSFSRAGTKAVSAIPTIQSLLSMPRSPLVNTASDRDKWLVALYWMGVSLDDLPHHIHTDDPKQLKVASKRIQKLAARFDARTS
;
A
#
# COMPACT_ATOMS: atom_id res chain seq x y z
N MET A 1 -32.82 -19.44 -49.11
CA MET A 1 -32.99 -18.78 -47.80
C MET A 1 -31.67 -18.39 -47.12
N LEU A 2 -30.65 -19.27 -47.06
CA LEU A 2 -29.38 -18.99 -46.36
C LEU A 2 -28.67 -17.67 -46.75
N LYS A 3 -28.67 -17.30 -48.04
CA LYS A 3 -28.09 -16.03 -48.54
C LYS A 3 -28.74 -14.78 -47.93
N TRP A 4 -30.06 -14.81 -47.72
CA TRP A 4 -30.81 -13.67 -47.18
C TRP A 4 -30.60 -13.48 -45.67
N LEU A 5 -30.20 -14.53 -44.95
CA LEU A 5 -29.91 -14.48 -43.52
C LEU A 5 -28.46 -14.06 -43.22
N LEU A 6 -27.52 -14.38 -44.12
CA LEU A 6 -26.11 -14.03 -43.96
C LEU A 6 -25.83 -12.53 -44.00
N ILE A 7 -26.56 -11.76 -44.83
CA ILE A 7 -26.38 -10.31 -44.96
C ILE A 7 -26.69 -9.58 -43.64
N PRO A 8 -27.89 -9.71 -43.04
CA PRO A 8 -28.18 -9.03 -41.77
C PRO A 8 -27.31 -9.55 -40.63
N LEU A 9 -27.04 -10.87 -40.57
CA LEU A 9 -26.19 -11.44 -39.53
C LEU A 9 -24.73 -10.96 -39.64
N GLY A 10 -24.24 -10.77 -40.87
CA GLY A 10 -22.93 -10.18 -41.15
C GLY A 10 -22.84 -8.72 -40.72
N MET A 11 -23.88 -7.92 -40.98
CA MET A 11 -23.95 -6.53 -40.50
C MET A 11 -23.95 -6.46 -38.96
N VAL A 12 -24.76 -7.30 -38.29
CA VAL A 12 -24.78 -7.34 -36.81
C VAL A 12 -23.43 -7.82 -36.26
N THR A 13 -22.81 -8.83 -36.88
CA THR A 13 -21.48 -9.31 -36.48
C THR A 13 -20.43 -8.21 -36.61
N PHE A 14 -20.43 -7.47 -37.72
CA PHE A 14 -19.53 -6.34 -37.94
C PHE A 14 -19.73 -5.24 -36.89
N LEU A 15 -20.99 -4.86 -36.63
CA LEU A 15 -21.34 -3.85 -35.63
C LEU A 15 -20.84 -4.23 -34.23
N VAL A 16 -21.12 -5.47 -33.82
CA VAL A 16 -20.76 -5.99 -32.49
C VAL A 16 -19.24 -6.15 -32.33
N MET A 17 -18.52 -6.51 -33.40
CA MET A 17 -17.06 -6.56 -33.39
C MET A 17 -16.41 -5.17 -33.37
N ALA A 18 -16.99 -4.19 -34.05
CA ALA A 18 -16.50 -2.81 -34.09
C ALA A 18 -16.79 -2.05 -32.80
N ALA A 19 -17.93 -2.33 -32.15
CA ALA A 19 -18.35 -1.75 -30.88
C ALA A 19 -18.71 -2.82 -29.83
N PRO A 20 -17.72 -3.49 -29.22
CA PRO A 20 -17.95 -4.54 -28.22
C PRO A 20 -18.74 -4.07 -26.98
N SER A 21 -18.72 -2.77 -26.68
CA SER A 21 -19.52 -2.16 -25.61
C SER A 21 -21.02 -2.36 -25.76
N LEU A 22 -21.52 -2.56 -26.99
CA LEU A 22 -22.94 -2.89 -27.26
C LEU A 22 -23.36 -4.21 -26.59
N VAL A 23 -22.44 -5.17 -26.49
CA VAL A 23 -22.69 -6.45 -25.83
C VAL A 23 -22.82 -6.25 -24.32
N VAL A 24 -21.97 -5.39 -23.74
CA VAL A 24 -22.02 -5.03 -22.31
C VAL A 24 -23.33 -4.31 -21.99
N MET A 25 -23.68 -3.29 -22.78
CA MET A 25 -24.98 -2.61 -22.73
C MET A 25 -26.14 -3.61 -22.83
N GLY A 26 -26.02 -4.59 -23.74
CA GLY A 26 -26.94 -5.71 -23.86
C GLY A 26 -27.12 -6.41 -22.51
N TYR A 27 -26.03 -6.92 -21.92
CA TYR A 27 -26.09 -7.60 -20.62
C TYR A 27 -26.62 -6.72 -19.48
N LEU A 28 -26.30 -5.42 -19.47
CA LEU A 28 -26.75 -4.47 -18.44
C LEU A 28 -28.23 -4.16 -18.56
N CYS A 29 -28.75 -3.96 -19.78
CA CYS A 29 -30.15 -3.65 -20.01
C CYS A 29 -31.02 -4.92 -19.91
N LEU A 30 -30.61 -6.01 -20.57
CA LEU A 30 -31.34 -7.28 -20.68
C LEU A 30 -30.38 -8.45 -20.95
N ILE A 31 -30.26 -9.39 -20.00
CA ILE A 31 -29.33 -10.54 -20.09
C ILE A 31 -29.43 -11.30 -21.42
N ILE A 32 -30.66 -11.50 -21.94
CA ILE A 32 -30.91 -12.28 -23.17
C ILE A 32 -30.30 -11.62 -24.42
N PRO A 33 -30.60 -10.34 -24.75
CA PRO A 33 -29.90 -9.58 -25.80
C PRO A 33 -28.38 -9.64 -25.72
N GLY A 34 -27.79 -9.48 -24.53
CA GLY A 34 -26.33 -9.61 -24.34
C GLY A 34 -25.81 -10.98 -24.77
N LEU A 35 -26.51 -12.05 -24.37
CA LEU A 35 -26.18 -13.43 -24.73
C LEU A 35 -26.29 -13.69 -26.24
N VAL A 36 -27.36 -13.21 -26.88
CA VAL A 36 -27.53 -13.31 -28.33
C VAL A 36 -26.39 -12.59 -29.05
N LEU A 37 -26.08 -11.34 -28.67
CA LEU A 37 -25.01 -10.55 -29.28
C LEU A 37 -23.63 -11.21 -29.11
N THR A 38 -23.37 -11.91 -28.00
CA THR A 38 -22.12 -12.69 -27.85
C THR A 38 -22.01 -13.88 -28.80
N LEU A 39 -23.13 -14.51 -29.17
CA LEU A 39 -23.14 -15.70 -30.03
C LEU A 39 -23.15 -15.35 -31.52
N VAL A 40 -23.71 -14.21 -31.92
CA VAL A 40 -23.89 -13.80 -33.32
C VAL A 40 -22.63 -13.95 -34.17
N PRO A 41 -21.43 -13.47 -33.76
CA PRO A 41 -20.22 -13.64 -34.56
C PRO A 41 -19.85 -15.11 -34.80
N THR A 42 -20.10 -15.99 -33.82
CA THR A 42 -19.83 -17.42 -33.96
C THR A 42 -20.81 -18.06 -34.93
N VAL A 43 -22.11 -17.75 -34.80
CA VAL A 43 -23.15 -18.26 -35.70
C VAL A 43 -22.89 -17.81 -37.14
N PHE A 44 -22.50 -16.54 -37.34
CA PHE A 44 -22.16 -16.01 -38.66
C PHE A 44 -21.03 -16.79 -39.32
N VAL A 45 -19.91 -17.05 -38.61
CA VAL A 45 -18.78 -17.81 -39.17
C VAL A 45 -19.21 -19.20 -39.63
N TYR A 46 -20.01 -19.92 -38.85
CA TYR A 46 -20.46 -21.26 -39.23
C TYR A 46 -21.44 -21.26 -40.40
N LEU A 47 -22.38 -20.31 -40.44
CA LEU A 47 -23.31 -20.18 -41.57
C LEU A 47 -22.59 -19.74 -42.84
N PHE A 48 -21.61 -18.86 -42.73
CA PHE A 48 -20.80 -18.41 -43.86
C PHE A 48 -19.93 -19.56 -44.40
N ALA A 49 -19.30 -20.34 -43.53
CA ALA A 49 -18.57 -21.55 -43.91
C ALA A 49 -19.49 -22.58 -44.59
N THR A 50 -20.70 -22.79 -44.06
CA THR A 50 -21.71 -23.68 -44.65
C THR A 50 -22.08 -23.23 -46.07
N TRP A 51 -22.25 -21.92 -46.28
CA TRP A 51 -22.52 -21.37 -47.61
C TRP A 51 -21.35 -21.55 -48.58
N LEU A 52 -20.11 -21.32 -48.13
CA LEU A 52 -18.90 -21.57 -48.93
C LEU A 52 -18.77 -23.03 -49.34
N ILE A 53 -19.08 -23.96 -48.43
CA ILE A 53 -19.06 -25.41 -48.71
C ILE A 53 -20.10 -25.76 -49.79
N HIS A 54 -21.33 -25.24 -49.68
CA HIS A 54 -22.35 -25.41 -50.72
C HIS A 54 -21.89 -24.91 -52.08
N TRP A 55 -21.27 -23.73 -52.10
CA TRP A 55 -20.78 -23.12 -53.33
C TRP A 55 -19.61 -23.92 -53.94
N ALA A 56 -18.65 -24.36 -53.11
CA ALA A 56 -17.48 -25.10 -53.56
C ALA A 56 -17.79 -26.53 -54.01
N LEU A 57 -18.76 -27.21 -53.37
CA LEU A 57 -19.12 -28.60 -53.67
C LEU A 57 -20.35 -28.74 -54.58
N GLY A 58 -20.92 -27.64 -55.07
CA GLY A 58 -22.07 -27.65 -55.98
C GLY A 58 -23.33 -28.30 -55.41
N MET A 59 -23.48 -28.37 -54.08
CA MET A 59 -24.58 -29.08 -53.45
C MET A 59 -25.90 -28.31 -53.58
N PRO A 60 -27.01 -28.98 -53.94
CA PRO A 60 -28.32 -28.35 -54.00
C PRO A 60 -28.76 -27.89 -52.60
N PRO A 61 -29.54 -26.81 -52.46
CA PRO A 61 -29.96 -26.26 -51.17
C PRO A 61 -31.15 -27.05 -50.58
N THR A 62 -31.03 -28.37 -50.49
CA THR A 62 -32.00 -29.23 -49.80
C THR A 62 -31.67 -29.29 -48.31
N ALA A 63 -32.68 -29.56 -47.46
CA ALA A 63 -32.49 -29.63 -46.01
C ALA A 63 -31.38 -30.62 -45.60
N GLY A 64 -31.31 -31.79 -46.24
CA GLY A 64 -30.27 -32.79 -45.99
C GLY A 64 -28.87 -32.31 -46.38
N ALA A 65 -28.72 -31.64 -47.52
CA ALA A 65 -27.43 -31.11 -47.97
C ALA A 65 -26.94 -29.96 -47.07
N THR A 66 -27.84 -29.09 -46.59
CA THR A 66 -27.48 -28.00 -45.66
C THR A 66 -27.05 -28.55 -44.30
N LEU A 67 -27.70 -29.60 -43.80
CA LEU A 67 -27.29 -30.27 -42.57
C LEU A 67 -25.91 -30.93 -42.73
N ALA A 68 -25.65 -31.60 -43.85
CA ALA A 68 -24.34 -32.17 -44.17
C ALA A 68 -23.24 -31.10 -44.26
N ALA A 69 -23.51 -29.98 -44.94
CA ALA A 69 -22.57 -28.87 -45.05
C ALA A 69 -22.28 -28.18 -43.70
N LEU A 70 -23.29 -28.04 -42.83
CA LEU A 70 -23.10 -27.50 -41.47
C LEU A 70 -22.25 -28.44 -40.61
N MET A 71 -22.50 -29.75 -40.68
CA MET A 71 -21.67 -30.75 -40.01
C MET A 71 -20.22 -30.70 -40.49
N LEU A 72 -20.01 -30.55 -41.80
CA LEU A 72 -18.67 -30.38 -42.37
C LEU A 72 -17.99 -29.11 -41.86
N ALA A 73 -18.73 -27.99 -41.76
CA ALA A 73 -18.21 -26.74 -41.19
C ALA A 73 -17.83 -26.89 -39.71
N LEU A 74 -18.63 -27.61 -38.92
CA LEU A 74 -18.32 -27.93 -37.51
C LEU A 74 -17.05 -28.79 -37.40
N VAL A 75 -16.94 -29.84 -38.21
CA VAL A 75 -15.75 -30.71 -38.26
C VAL A 75 -14.51 -29.90 -38.66
N LEU A 76 -14.62 -29.03 -39.66
CA LEU A 76 -13.53 -28.14 -40.06
C LEU A 76 -13.12 -27.21 -38.92
N GLY A 77 -14.09 -26.64 -38.20
CA GLY A 77 -13.83 -25.80 -37.02
C GLY A 77 -13.09 -26.55 -35.91
N VAL A 78 -13.40 -27.84 -35.69
CA VAL A 78 -12.64 -28.71 -34.77
C VAL A 78 -11.24 -28.96 -35.31
N PHE A 79 -11.09 -29.29 -36.60
CA PHE A 79 -9.81 -29.61 -37.22
C PHE A 79 -8.83 -28.42 -37.18
N VAL A 80 -9.32 -27.19 -37.38
CA VAL A 80 -8.53 -25.96 -37.26
C VAL A 80 -8.10 -25.70 -35.81
N MET A 81 -8.98 -25.96 -34.84
CA MET A 81 -8.70 -25.71 -33.43
C MET A 81 -7.83 -26.78 -32.78
N LEU A 82 -7.90 -28.03 -33.25
CA LEU A 82 -7.20 -29.18 -32.70
C LEU A 82 -5.68 -29.00 -32.59
N PRO A 83 -4.92 -28.57 -33.61
CA PRO A 83 -3.46 -28.42 -33.48
C PRO A 83 -3.09 -27.32 -32.47
N ILE A 84 -3.84 -26.23 -32.43
CA ILE A 84 -3.63 -25.13 -31.46
C ILE A 84 -3.91 -25.65 -30.04
N ARG A 85 -5.03 -26.36 -29.86
CA ARG A 85 -5.42 -26.97 -28.59
C ARG A 85 -4.37 -27.98 -28.10
N LEU A 86 -3.89 -28.87 -28.96
CA LEU A 86 -2.86 -29.85 -28.63
C LEU A 86 -1.53 -29.19 -28.25
N ARG A 87 -1.13 -28.12 -28.94
CA ARG A 87 0.07 -27.33 -28.59
C ARG A 87 -0.04 -26.72 -27.20
N GLU A 88 -1.16 -26.09 -26.88
CA GLU A 88 -1.37 -25.49 -25.56
C GLU A 88 -1.52 -26.55 -24.45
N GLN A 89 -2.13 -27.71 -24.75
CA GLN A 89 -2.15 -28.86 -23.84
C GLN A 89 -0.76 -29.44 -23.58
N ARG A 90 0.13 -29.47 -24.59
CA ARG A 90 1.52 -29.88 -24.41
C ARG A 90 2.26 -28.93 -23.48
N LYS A 91 2.10 -27.61 -23.64
CA LYS A 91 2.68 -26.63 -22.71
C LYS A 91 2.19 -26.85 -21.27
N TYR A 92 0.89 -27.05 -21.10
CA TYR A 92 0.33 -27.37 -19.77
C TYR A 92 0.94 -28.65 -19.19
N ARG A 93 1.04 -29.73 -19.97
CA ARG A 93 1.63 -30.99 -19.51
C ARG A 93 3.12 -30.87 -19.17
N LEU A 94 3.89 -30.10 -19.93
CA LEU A 94 5.30 -29.83 -19.64
C LEU A 94 5.48 -29.01 -18.36
N ALA A 95 4.54 -28.09 -18.08
CA ALA A 95 4.55 -27.30 -16.85
C ALA A 95 4.04 -28.11 -15.64
N ASN A 96 3.08 -29.02 -15.83
CA ASN A 96 2.48 -29.85 -14.80
C ASN A 96 3.34 -31.07 -14.47
N VAL A 97 4.49 -30.80 -13.86
CA VAL A 97 5.39 -31.81 -13.29
C VAL A 97 4.74 -32.39 -12.04
N PRO A 98 4.85 -33.71 -11.77
CA PRO A 98 4.28 -34.31 -10.58
C PRO A 98 4.87 -33.71 -9.30
N ASP A 99 3.98 -33.54 -8.33
CA ASP A 99 4.31 -33.12 -6.97
C ASP A 99 4.95 -34.27 -6.20
N ILE A 100 5.82 -33.92 -5.25
CA ILE A 100 6.56 -34.87 -4.41
C ILE A 100 6.16 -34.53 -2.98
N ALA A 101 5.27 -35.35 -2.40
CA ALA A 101 4.87 -35.21 -1.02
C ALA A 101 5.90 -35.92 -0.11
N PRO A 102 6.49 -35.22 0.87
CA PRO A 102 7.34 -35.88 1.84
C PRO A 102 6.48 -36.74 2.77
N ASN A 103 6.93 -37.96 3.06
CA ASN A 103 6.33 -38.82 4.07
C ASN A 103 7.44 -39.57 4.81
N PRO A 104 7.77 -39.22 6.06
CA PRO A 104 7.14 -38.22 6.94
C PRO A 104 7.42 -36.76 6.52
N ARG A 105 6.90 -35.77 7.27
CA ARG A 105 7.25 -34.34 7.07
C ARG A 105 8.77 -34.14 7.26
N LEU A 106 9.31 -33.13 6.58
CA LEU A 106 10.74 -32.84 6.60
C LEU A 106 11.14 -32.07 7.86
N GLU A 107 12.08 -32.61 8.61
CA GLU A 107 12.79 -31.91 9.68
C GLU A 107 13.87 -31.03 9.05
N LEU A 108 13.62 -29.71 8.97
CA LEU A 108 14.59 -28.76 8.44
C LEU A 108 15.64 -28.46 9.51
N THR A 109 16.76 -29.15 9.51
CA THR A 109 17.87 -28.92 10.47
C THR A 109 19.04 -28.17 9.82
N GLY A 110 19.74 -27.35 10.61
CA GLY A 110 20.93 -26.61 10.17
C GLY A 110 20.58 -25.28 9.49
N THR A 111 21.24 -24.99 8.38
CA THR A 111 21.12 -23.72 7.65
C THR A 111 20.08 -23.83 6.53
N VAL A 112 19.01 -23.04 6.63
CA VAL A 112 17.90 -23.04 5.67
C VAL A 112 17.95 -21.79 4.78
N LEU A 113 18.06 -21.96 3.47
CA LEU A 113 17.95 -20.89 2.47
C LEU A 113 16.50 -20.74 2.01
N ILE A 114 15.93 -19.55 2.24
CA ILE A 114 14.67 -19.11 1.67
C ILE A 114 14.96 -18.29 0.42
N ASP A 115 14.71 -18.88 -0.74
CA ASP A 115 14.79 -18.22 -2.04
C ASP A 115 13.37 -17.94 -2.55
N TRP A 116 12.82 -16.83 -2.05
CA TRP A 116 11.52 -16.30 -2.42
C TRP A 116 11.70 -15.03 -3.24
N CYS A 117 11.49 -15.14 -4.54
CA CYS A 117 11.42 -13.98 -5.42
C CYS A 117 10.12 -13.20 -5.16
N ASP A 118 10.11 -12.32 -4.16
CA ASP A 118 8.97 -11.45 -3.90
C ASP A 118 8.87 -10.37 -5.00
N ARG A 119 8.09 -10.66 -6.03
CA ARG A 119 7.79 -9.70 -7.10
C ARG A 119 6.77 -8.64 -6.67
N LYS A 120 6.05 -8.85 -5.56
CA LYS A 120 4.93 -7.98 -5.19
C LYS A 120 5.41 -6.78 -4.38
N HIS A 121 6.47 -6.88 -3.59
CA HIS A 121 6.98 -5.78 -2.76
C HIS A 121 8.46 -5.43 -3.02
N PRO A 122 8.83 -5.02 -4.25
CA PRO A 122 10.21 -4.66 -4.62
C PRO A 122 10.75 -3.37 -3.95
N ARG A 123 10.01 -2.78 -3.01
CA ARG A 123 10.31 -1.47 -2.41
C ARG A 123 10.85 -1.52 -0.99
N ALA A 124 10.87 -2.67 -0.32
CA ALA A 124 11.58 -2.79 0.94
C ALA A 124 13.08 -2.70 0.62
N SER A 125 13.73 -1.60 1.01
CA SER A 125 15.15 -1.34 0.74
C SER A 125 16.09 -2.23 1.56
N ASP A 126 15.56 -2.96 2.54
CA ASP A 126 16.31 -3.78 3.49
C ASP A 126 15.91 -5.25 3.43
N ILE A 127 16.89 -6.14 3.56
CA ILE A 127 16.66 -7.57 3.78
C ILE A 127 16.34 -7.74 5.26
N THR A 128 15.06 -7.97 5.57
CA THR A 128 14.52 -8.14 6.92
C THR A 128 14.28 -9.63 7.24
N CYS A 129 14.14 -9.97 8.51
CA CYS A 129 13.67 -11.30 8.91
C CYS A 129 12.14 -11.25 8.97
N ASP A 130 11.46 -11.77 7.95
CA ASP A 130 10.00 -11.83 7.90
C ASP A 130 9.43 -12.92 8.84
N TYR A 131 8.11 -13.08 8.86
CA TYR A 131 7.44 -14.09 9.67
C TYR A 131 7.91 -15.52 9.40
N LEU A 132 8.29 -15.87 8.16
CA LEU A 132 8.80 -17.21 7.87
C LEU A 132 10.22 -17.37 8.41
N CYS A 133 11.08 -16.37 8.21
CA CYS A 133 12.41 -16.37 8.81
C CYS A 133 12.34 -16.56 10.33
N ALA A 134 11.47 -15.81 11.02
CA ALA A 134 11.27 -15.94 12.46
C ALA A 134 10.76 -17.34 12.85
N ALA A 135 9.75 -17.85 12.14
CA ALA A 135 9.19 -19.18 12.41
C ALA A 135 10.19 -20.33 12.18
N LEU A 136 11.04 -20.21 11.15
CA LEU A 136 12.10 -21.19 10.90
C LEU A 136 13.22 -21.11 11.94
N LEU A 137 13.60 -19.92 12.40
CA LEU A 137 14.56 -19.77 13.50
C LEU A 137 14.04 -20.34 14.83
N ASP A 138 12.73 -20.44 15.00
CA ASP A 138 12.10 -21.10 16.14
C ASP A 138 11.86 -22.61 15.93
N ALA A 139 12.07 -23.13 14.71
CA ALA A 139 11.95 -24.55 14.45
C ALA A 139 13.11 -25.33 15.07
N PRO A 140 12.85 -26.52 15.65
CA PRO A 140 13.90 -27.30 16.30
C PRO A 140 14.97 -27.73 15.29
N GLY A 141 16.23 -27.52 15.66
CA GLY A 141 17.38 -27.92 14.85
C GLY A 141 17.80 -26.92 13.77
N VAL A 142 17.04 -25.85 13.49
CA VAL A 142 17.49 -24.77 12.62
C VAL A 142 18.50 -23.90 13.36
N THR A 143 19.68 -23.70 12.77
CA THR A 143 20.76 -22.88 13.34
C THR A 143 20.84 -21.49 12.72
N SER A 144 20.50 -21.38 11.43
CA SER A 144 20.47 -20.10 10.73
C SER A 144 19.53 -20.14 9.53
N VAL A 145 19.00 -18.97 9.19
CA VAL A 145 18.13 -18.78 8.02
C VAL A 145 18.78 -17.79 7.09
N ILE A 146 18.93 -18.16 5.83
CA ILE A 146 19.44 -17.27 4.79
C ILE A 146 18.25 -16.78 3.97
N ARG A 147 18.11 -15.48 3.80
CA ARG A 147 17.16 -14.91 2.83
C ARG A 147 17.93 -14.36 1.64
N ARG A 148 17.47 -14.73 0.45
CA ARG A 148 17.92 -14.14 -0.81
C ARG A 148 16.79 -13.29 -1.37
N THR A 149 17.07 -12.01 -1.60
CA THR A 149 16.17 -11.08 -2.29
C THR A 149 16.84 -10.53 -3.56
N ALA A 150 16.12 -9.70 -4.31
CA ALA A 150 16.71 -9.00 -5.45
C ALA A 150 17.82 -8.02 -5.04
N GLN A 151 17.84 -7.54 -3.78
CA GLN A 151 18.84 -6.58 -3.30
C GLN A 151 20.12 -7.24 -2.77
N GLY A 152 20.07 -8.51 -2.37
CA GLY A 152 21.23 -9.21 -1.84
C GLY A 152 20.88 -10.48 -1.07
N THR A 153 21.83 -10.95 -0.26
CA THR A 153 21.68 -12.13 0.60
C THR A 153 22.07 -11.77 2.03
N ALA A 154 21.25 -12.17 3.00
CA ALA A 154 21.55 -12.00 4.42
C ALA A 154 21.29 -13.29 5.20
N ILE A 155 22.12 -13.53 6.21
CA ILE A 155 22.01 -14.63 7.15
C ILE A 155 21.43 -14.09 8.46
N PHE A 156 20.45 -14.79 8.99
CA PHE A 156 19.83 -14.51 10.27
C PHE A 156 20.17 -15.64 11.24
N ARG A 157 20.60 -15.30 12.45
CA ARG A 157 20.92 -16.24 13.52
C ARG A 157 20.31 -15.76 14.83
N ARG A 158 19.99 -16.72 15.70
CA ARG A 158 19.44 -16.45 17.02
C ARG A 158 20.53 -16.53 18.08
N GLY A 159 20.55 -15.57 19.01
CA GLY A 159 21.43 -15.54 20.17
C GLY A 159 22.45 -14.39 20.19
N LYS A 160 22.78 -13.95 21.41
CA LYS A 160 23.63 -12.79 21.69
C LYS A 160 25.08 -12.88 21.21
N GLN A 161 25.63 -14.09 21.09
CA GLN A 161 27.02 -14.32 20.67
C GLN A 161 27.20 -14.40 19.14
N GLN A 162 26.11 -14.26 18.38
CA GLN A 162 26.15 -14.39 16.92
C GLN A 162 26.66 -13.11 16.26
N ALA A 163 27.36 -13.27 15.14
CA ALA A 163 27.85 -12.15 14.34
C ALA A 163 26.68 -11.41 13.66
N GLY A 164 26.81 -10.08 13.54
CA GLY A 164 25.89 -9.24 12.78
C GLY A 164 25.23 -8.12 13.57
N GLU A 165 24.42 -7.35 12.85
CA GLU A 165 23.60 -6.28 13.41
C GLU A 165 22.36 -6.88 14.10
N LEU A 166 21.96 -6.30 15.23
CA LEU A 166 20.71 -6.66 15.90
C LEU A 166 19.52 -6.22 15.04
N VAL A 167 18.59 -7.14 14.79
CA VAL A 167 17.38 -6.87 14.00
C VAL A 167 16.15 -7.42 14.68
N LEU A 168 15.02 -6.77 14.40
CA LEU A 168 13.70 -7.22 14.85
C LEU A 168 13.03 -8.03 13.74
N PRO A 169 12.26 -9.09 14.08
CA PRO A 169 11.44 -9.77 13.09
C PRO A 169 10.32 -8.83 12.62
N GLU A 170 10.09 -8.82 11.31
CA GLU A 170 9.04 -8.06 10.66
C GLU A 170 7.76 -8.91 10.62
N HIS A 171 6.73 -8.43 11.32
CA HIS A 171 5.40 -9.05 11.38
C HIS A 171 5.39 -10.55 11.72
N PRO A 172 6.12 -11.03 12.76
CA PRO A 172 6.18 -12.46 13.10
C PRO A 172 4.80 -13.10 13.31
N GLU A 173 3.79 -12.31 13.68
CA GLU A 173 2.40 -12.71 13.85
C GLU A 173 1.73 -13.28 12.58
N GLU A 174 2.22 -12.93 11.39
CA GLU A 174 1.63 -13.37 10.11
C GLU A 174 1.77 -14.88 9.86
N ILE A 175 2.69 -15.56 10.55
CA ILE A 175 2.80 -17.03 10.43
C ILE A 175 1.51 -17.75 10.85
N LEU A 176 0.78 -17.18 11.81
CA LEU A 176 -0.51 -17.73 12.26
C LEU A 176 -1.54 -17.75 11.13
N ASP A 177 -1.46 -16.82 10.17
CA ASP A 177 -2.37 -16.80 9.02
C ASP A 177 -2.20 -18.05 8.14
N ALA A 178 -0.96 -18.51 7.99
CA ALA A 178 -0.67 -19.72 7.25
C ALA A 178 -1.20 -20.97 7.99
N PHE A 179 -1.05 -21.05 9.32
CA PHE A 179 -1.62 -22.12 10.15
C PHE A 179 -3.17 -22.12 10.15
N TYR A 180 -3.79 -20.95 10.21
CA TYR A 180 -5.25 -20.82 10.12
C TYR A 180 -5.78 -21.24 8.75
N LYS A 181 -5.09 -20.91 7.66
CA LYS A 181 -5.42 -21.38 6.31
C LYS A 181 -5.27 -22.90 6.18
N LEU A 182 -4.30 -23.50 6.88
CA LEU A 182 -4.06 -24.94 6.87
C LEU A 182 -5.17 -25.72 7.60
N SER A 183 -5.67 -25.18 8.72
CA SER A 183 -6.63 -25.83 9.63
C SER A 183 -8.11 -25.59 9.27
N SER A 184 -8.45 -25.47 7.98
CA SER A 184 -9.67 -24.85 7.40
C SER A 184 -11.07 -25.36 7.81
N GLU A 185 -11.27 -25.89 9.02
CA GLU A 185 -12.55 -26.21 9.64
C GLU A 185 -12.81 -25.29 10.86
N ALA A 186 -13.06 -23.98 10.66
CA ALA A 186 -13.85 -23.17 11.62
C ALA A 186 -14.06 -21.72 11.12
N ASN A 187 -15.31 -21.41 10.80
CA ASN A 187 -15.83 -20.10 10.42
C ASN A 187 -15.69 -19.04 11.52
N SER A 188 -15.53 -17.77 11.08
CA SER A 188 -15.88 -16.46 11.68
C SER A 188 -15.71 -16.17 13.19
N LYS A 189 -15.99 -17.10 14.10
CA LYS A 189 -15.77 -16.94 15.56
C LYS A 189 -14.29 -16.77 15.93
N ARG A 190 -13.36 -17.18 15.07
CA ARG A 190 -11.91 -17.06 15.29
C ARG A 190 -11.32 -15.69 14.98
N PHE A 191 -12.06 -14.69 14.48
CA PHE A 191 -11.42 -13.42 14.12
C PHE A 191 -10.80 -12.70 15.33
N ASN A 192 -11.53 -12.67 16.46
CA ASN A 192 -11.02 -12.09 17.70
C ASN A 192 -9.91 -12.97 18.30
N ASP A 193 -10.09 -14.28 18.34
CA ASP A 193 -9.08 -15.23 18.84
C ASP A 193 -7.78 -15.15 18.05
N LYS A 194 -7.88 -15.03 16.72
CA LYS A 194 -6.75 -14.82 15.81
C LYS A 194 -6.04 -13.51 16.13
N LYS A 195 -6.79 -12.40 16.24
CA LYS A 195 -6.20 -11.09 16.56
C LYS A 195 -5.50 -11.11 17.92
N LEU A 196 -6.07 -11.80 18.90
CA LEU A 196 -5.50 -11.97 20.23
C LEU A 196 -4.22 -12.82 20.18
N ALA A 197 -4.24 -13.95 19.48
CA ALA A 197 -3.07 -14.82 19.29
C ALA A 197 -1.94 -14.11 18.53
N GLN A 198 -2.26 -13.29 17.52
CA GLN A 198 -1.29 -12.46 16.81
C GLN A 198 -0.64 -11.43 17.74
N ARG A 199 -1.45 -10.75 18.57
CA ARG A 199 -0.92 -9.82 19.59
C ARG A 199 -0.05 -10.53 20.62
N ALA A 200 -0.49 -11.69 21.11
CA ALA A 200 0.25 -12.50 22.06
C ALA A 200 1.59 -13.00 21.47
N LEU A 201 1.61 -13.44 20.21
CA LEU A 201 2.86 -13.86 19.54
C LEU A 201 3.83 -12.70 19.39
N LYS A 202 3.31 -11.52 19.06
CA LYS A 202 4.11 -10.31 18.98
C LYS A 202 4.67 -9.90 20.35
N ALA A 203 3.88 -10.00 21.40
CA ALA A 203 4.30 -9.77 22.78
C ALA A 203 5.36 -10.78 23.23
N ASP A 204 5.19 -12.07 22.93
CA ASP A 204 6.17 -13.12 23.21
C ASP A 204 7.54 -12.81 22.57
N TRP A 205 7.57 -12.52 21.27
CA TRP A 205 8.79 -12.08 20.59
C TRP A 205 9.40 -10.83 21.23
N THR A 206 8.56 -9.90 21.68
CA THR A 206 9.00 -8.66 22.34
C THR A 206 9.72 -8.93 23.65
N LEU A 207 9.14 -9.77 24.51
CA LEU A 207 9.72 -10.12 25.80
C LEU A 207 10.98 -10.96 25.63
N ARG A 208 10.95 -11.96 24.74
CA ARG A 208 12.12 -12.81 24.41
C ARG A 208 13.32 -11.98 23.96
N ILE A 209 13.12 -11.04 23.04
CA ILE A 209 14.20 -10.17 22.57
C ILE A 209 14.71 -9.28 23.71
N ALA A 210 13.82 -8.69 24.51
CA ALA A 210 14.22 -7.88 25.66
C ALA A 210 14.99 -8.67 26.73
N ASP A 211 14.74 -9.98 26.83
CA ASP A 211 15.44 -10.92 27.72
C ASP A 211 16.76 -11.46 27.12
N GLY A 212 17.10 -11.09 25.88
CA GLY A 212 18.37 -11.42 25.23
C GLY A 212 18.31 -12.51 24.16
N ASP A 213 17.11 -12.97 23.77
CA ASP A 213 16.89 -13.87 22.64
C ASP A 213 16.92 -13.10 21.31
N GLU A 214 18.09 -12.53 21.03
CA GLU A 214 18.32 -11.60 19.92
C GLU A 214 18.35 -12.29 18.55
N ILE A 215 17.89 -11.60 17.51
CA ILE A 215 18.12 -11.99 16.11
C ILE A 215 19.23 -11.12 15.54
N ARG A 216 20.27 -11.75 15.00
CA ARG A 216 21.43 -11.08 14.40
C ARG A 216 21.42 -11.29 12.89
N ARG A 217 21.57 -10.19 12.14
CA ARG A 217 21.63 -10.14 10.67
C ARG A 217 23.07 -9.89 10.21
N GLU A 218 23.56 -10.77 9.34
CA GLU A 218 24.84 -10.64 8.66
C GLU A 218 24.61 -10.60 7.15
N VAL A 219 24.96 -9.48 6.51
CA VAL A 219 24.89 -9.35 5.04
C VAL A 219 26.14 -10.01 4.45
N VAL A 220 25.95 -10.99 3.57
CA VAL A 220 27.04 -11.81 3.03
C VAL A 220 27.14 -11.71 1.51
N SER A 221 28.37 -11.64 1.00
CA SER A 221 28.64 -11.64 -0.44
C SER A 221 28.84 -13.05 -1.01
N ALA A 222 29.34 -13.98 -0.20
CA ALA A 222 29.50 -15.39 -0.57
C ALA A 222 28.43 -16.23 0.15
N MET A 223 27.85 -17.18 -0.57
CA MET A 223 26.86 -18.09 -0.01
C MET A 223 27.55 -19.11 0.90
N PRO A 224 27.20 -19.20 2.19
CA PRO A 224 27.72 -20.23 3.08
C PRO A 224 27.17 -21.60 2.69
N GLN A 225 27.62 -22.65 3.37
CA GLN A 225 27.04 -23.98 3.25
C GLN A 225 25.55 -23.95 3.64
N VAL A 226 24.72 -24.52 2.78
CA VAL A 226 23.26 -24.58 2.94
C VAL A 226 22.85 -26.04 3.07
N ASP A 227 22.12 -26.36 4.13
CA ASP A 227 21.63 -27.72 4.38
C ASP A 227 20.29 -27.96 3.67
N TRP A 228 19.45 -26.92 3.61
CA TRP A 228 18.14 -26.96 2.97
C TRP A 228 17.88 -25.73 2.13
N THR A 229 17.35 -25.89 0.92
CA THR A 229 16.90 -24.78 0.08
C THR A 229 15.40 -24.86 -0.16
N VAL A 230 14.67 -23.85 0.32
CA VAL A 230 13.25 -23.62 0.03
C VAL A 230 13.15 -22.60 -1.11
N HIS A 231 12.82 -23.08 -2.30
CA HIS A 231 12.75 -22.26 -3.51
C HIS A 231 11.31 -22.09 -3.99
N TYR A 232 10.84 -20.85 -4.05
CA TYR A 232 9.54 -20.53 -4.63
C TYR A 232 9.71 -19.88 -5.99
N THR A 233 9.04 -20.45 -6.99
CA THR A 233 8.98 -19.90 -8.33
C THR A 233 7.57 -19.53 -8.70
N GLN A 234 7.40 -18.29 -9.14
CA GLN A 234 6.17 -17.83 -9.76
C GLN A 234 6.45 -17.36 -11.18
N THR A 235 5.95 -18.11 -12.16
CA THR A 235 6.01 -17.72 -13.56
C THR A 235 4.61 -17.41 -14.08
N SER A 236 4.48 -16.23 -14.66
CA SER A 236 3.28 -15.78 -15.34
C SER A 236 3.69 -15.02 -16.59
N GLY A 237 3.28 -15.51 -17.76
CA GLY A 237 3.60 -14.89 -19.04
C GLY A 237 2.41 -14.91 -19.99
N HIS A 238 2.37 -13.99 -20.94
CA HIS A 238 1.32 -13.97 -21.95
C HIS A 238 1.39 -15.27 -22.77
N ARG A 239 0.29 -16.05 -22.79
CA ARG A 239 0.19 -17.37 -23.47
C ARG A 239 1.12 -18.47 -22.94
N GLN A 240 1.65 -18.30 -21.73
CA GLN A 240 2.34 -19.36 -20.99
C GLN A 240 1.47 -19.85 -19.83
N PRO A 241 1.59 -21.12 -19.42
CA PRO A 241 0.98 -21.58 -18.19
C PRO A 241 1.42 -20.71 -17.01
N LYS A 242 0.47 -20.35 -16.15
CA LYS A 242 0.79 -19.76 -14.84
C LYS A 242 1.24 -20.91 -13.94
N VAL A 243 2.48 -20.84 -13.45
CA VAL A 243 3.04 -21.84 -12.54
C VAL A 243 3.41 -21.13 -11.25
N SER A 244 2.93 -21.64 -10.13
CA SER A 244 3.40 -21.32 -8.79
C SER A 244 3.90 -22.61 -8.17
N ARG A 245 5.16 -22.69 -7.76
CA ARG A 245 5.77 -23.93 -7.30
C ARG A 245 6.71 -23.67 -6.15
N LEU A 246 6.57 -24.48 -5.10
CA LEU A 246 7.49 -24.56 -3.97
C LEU A 246 8.28 -25.87 -4.10
N GLU A 247 9.61 -25.77 -4.02
CA GLU A 247 10.52 -26.92 -3.99
C GLU A 247 11.41 -26.84 -2.74
N ILE A 248 11.57 -27.96 -2.06
CA ILE A 248 12.53 -28.11 -0.95
C ILE A 248 13.64 -29.04 -1.44
N ARG A 249 14.89 -28.56 -1.34
CA ARG A 249 16.09 -29.28 -1.77
C ARG A 249 17.00 -29.57 -0.59
N ASP A 250 17.65 -30.73 -0.62
CA ASP A 250 18.71 -31.09 0.32
C ASP A 250 20.02 -30.35 -0.01
N SER A 251 21.06 -30.61 0.80
CA SER A 251 22.40 -30.02 0.63
C SER A 251 23.11 -30.44 -0.66
N ALA A 252 22.72 -31.58 -1.26
CA ALA A 252 23.21 -32.03 -2.56
C ALA A 252 22.44 -31.40 -3.74
N GLY A 253 21.35 -30.66 -3.46
CA GLY A 253 20.50 -30.02 -4.45
C GLY A 253 19.39 -30.92 -5.02
N HIS A 254 19.18 -32.11 -4.48
CA HIS A 254 18.08 -32.99 -4.87
C HIS A 254 16.75 -32.45 -4.34
N ILE A 255 15.69 -32.55 -5.15
CA ILE A 255 14.36 -32.09 -4.76
C ILE A 255 13.69 -33.19 -3.94
N VAL A 256 13.56 -32.95 -2.63
CA VAL A 256 12.98 -33.89 -1.66
C VAL A 256 11.47 -33.69 -1.53
N ALA A 257 11.00 -32.45 -1.69
CA ALA A 257 9.57 -32.14 -1.72
C ALA A 257 9.23 -31.09 -2.78
N ARG A 258 8.03 -31.20 -3.35
CA ARG A 258 7.50 -30.27 -4.35
C ARG A 258 5.97 -30.19 -4.26
N SER A 259 5.45 -28.97 -4.26
CA SER A 259 4.02 -28.68 -4.52
C SER A 259 3.93 -27.64 -5.62
N SER A 260 2.98 -27.85 -6.54
CA SER A 260 2.82 -26.98 -7.68
C SER A 260 1.35 -26.70 -7.99
N PHE A 261 1.10 -25.45 -8.34
CA PHE A 261 -0.15 -24.99 -8.90
C PHE A 261 0.09 -24.51 -10.33
N VAL A 262 -0.49 -25.23 -11.27
CA VAL A 262 -0.38 -24.97 -12.70
C VAL A 262 -1.76 -24.67 -13.26
N GLN A 263 -1.91 -23.47 -13.81
CA GLN A 263 -3.13 -23.04 -14.47
C GLN A 263 -2.82 -22.61 -15.90
N HIS A 264 -3.62 -23.06 -16.87
CA HIS A 264 -3.48 -22.62 -18.25
C HIS A 264 -4.82 -22.39 -18.94
N PHE A 265 -4.84 -21.52 -19.94
CA PHE A 265 -6.01 -21.29 -20.78
C PHE A 265 -5.81 -21.94 -22.14
N ILE A 266 -6.60 -22.96 -22.42
CA ILE A 266 -6.55 -23.73 -23.67
C ILE A 266 -7.74 -23.31 -24.55
N PRO A 267 -7.57 -23.15 -25.86
CA PRO A 267 -8.69 -22.90 -26.78
C PRO A 267 -9.81 -23.94 -26.64
N ALA A 268 -11.06 -23.53 -26.89
CA ALA A 268 -12.20 -24.44 -26.93
C ALA A 268 -12.03 -25.55 -27.99
N ALA A 269 -12.75 -26.66 -27.84
CA ALA A 269 -12.66 -27.80 -28.76
C ALA A 269 -13.16 -27.46 -30.19
N PHE A 270 -14.11 -26.53 -30.29
CA PHE A 270 -14.62 -25.98 -31.53
C PHE A 270 -14.38 -24.47 -31.56
N PHE A 271 -14.34 -23.90 -32.77
CA PHE A 271 -14.16 -22.46 -32.95
C PHE A 271 -15.38 -21.71 -32.42
N ARG A 272 -15.18 -20.87 -31.42
CA ARG A 272 -16.21 -19.96 -30.94
C ARG A 272 -15.57 -18.67 -30.45
N PHE A 273 -16.27 -17.57 -30.67
CA PHE A 273 -15.92 -16.33 -30.01
C PHE A 273 -16.38 -16.37 -28.56
N GLY A 274 -15.47 -16.01 -27.66
CA GLY A 274 -15.76 -15.64 -26.29
C GLY A 274 -15.76 -14.12 -26.17
N PHE A 275 -16.40 -13.62 -25.12
CA PHE A 275 -16.48 -12.20 -24.85
C PHE A 275 -15.80 -11.90 -23.51
N ASP A 276 -14.84 -10.99 -23.53
CA ASP A 276 -14.17 -10.46 -22.34
C ASP A 276 -14.73 -9.06 -22.11
N GLY A 277 -15.57 -8.89 -21.09
CA GLY A 277 -16.28 -7.64 -20.82
C GLY A 277 -15.42 -6.53 -20.21
N GLY A 278 -14.18 -6.84 -19.81
CA GLY A 278 -13.34 -5.91 -19.06
C GLY A 278 -13.83 -5.69 -17.62
N SER A 279 -13.24 -4.72 -16.94
CA SER A 279 -13.58 -4.34 -15.57
C SER A 279 -14.57 -3.18 -15.54
N ALA A 280 -15.48 -3.18 -14.56
CA ALA A 280 -16.37 -2.05 -14.28
C ALA A 280 -15.58 -0.77 -13.90
N GLY A 281 -14.38 -0.93 -13.31
CA GLY A 281 -13.52 0.20 -12.93
C GLY A 281 -12.98 0.99 -14.13
N ASP A 282 -12.89 0.37 -15.31
CA ASP A 282 -12.47 1.03 -16.56
C ASP A 282 -13.68 1.42 -17.43
N GLY A 283 -14.90 1.41 -16.86
CA GLY A 283 -16.13 1.66 -17.62
C GLY A 283 -16.36 0.64 -18.76
N PHE A 284 -15.83 -0.58 -18.64
CA PHE A 284 -15.83 -1.61 -19.68
C PHE A 284 -15.14 -1.20 -21.00
N ALA A 285 -14.28 -0.17 -20.98
CA ALA A 285 -13.59 0.33 -22.18
C ALA A 285 -12.70 -0.73 -22.87
N ASN A 286 -12.31 -1.78 -22.13
CA ASN A 286 -11.49 -2.89 -22.61
C ASN A 286 -12.31 -4.10 -23.12
N ALA A 287 -13.63 -3.94 -23.31
CA ALA A 287 -14.48 -5.00 -23.82
C ALA A 287 -14.04 -5.46 -25.21
N ARG A 288 -13.91 -6.78 -25.42
CA ARG A 288 -13.45 -7.34 -26.69
C ARG A 288 -13.88 -8.77 -26.90
N PHE A 289 -13.94 -9.17 -28.17
CA PHE A 289 -14.06 -10.56 -28.56
C PHE A 289 -12.69 -11.25 -28.57
N ILE A 290 -12.66 -12.46 -28.04
CA ILE A 290 -11.49 -13.33 -28.04
C ILE A 290 -11.87 -14.70 -28.59
N VAL A 291 -10.92 -15.46 -29.11
CA VAL A 291 -11.15 -16.90 -29.34
C VAL A 291 -11.39 -17.54 -27.99
N ALA A 292 -12.51 -18.24 -27.83
CA ALA A 292 -12.89 -18.75 -26.52
C ALA A 292 -11.93 -19.81 -26.01
N ARG A 293 -11.76 -19.81 -24.68
CA ARG A 293 -10.80 -20.67 -23.98
C ARG A 293 -11.49 -21.36 -22.81
N SER A 294 -11.00 -22.53 -22.46
CA SER A 294 -11.28 -23.26 -21.23
C SER A 294 -10.06 -23.17 -20.31
N ARG A 295 -10.27 -22.88 -19.04
CA ARG A 295 -9.24 -22.99 -18.02
C ARG A 295 -9.02 -24.47 -17.69
N ILE A 296 -7.77 -24.91 -17.75
CA ILE A 296 -7.31 -26.18 -17.16
C ILE A 296 -6.45 -25.85 -15.93
N SER A 297 -6.51 -26.71 -14.93
CA SER A 297 -5.84 -26.53 -13.65
C SER A 297 -5.56 -27.91 -13.06
N ASN A 298 -4.42 -28.06 -12.37
CA ASN A 298 -4.12 -29.27 -11.60
C ASN A 298 -4.80 -29.28 -10.23
N GLN A 299 -5.36 -28.14 -9.82
CA GLN A 299 -6.10 -27.95 -8.56
C GLN A 299 -7.55 -27.50 -8.81
N PRO A 300 -8.45 -27.62 -7.80
CA PRO A 300 -9.84 -27.20 -7.90
C PRO A 300 -10.03 -25.74 -8.33
N ARG A 301 -11.21 -25.46 -8.91
CA ARG A 301 -11.66 -24.09 -9.19
C ARG A 301 -11.78 -23.38 -7.84
N PHE A 302 -11.03 -22.29 -7.63
CA PHE A 302 -10.87 -21.53 -6.36
C PHE A 302 -9.75 -21.97 -5.41
N TYR A 303 -8.91 -22.94 -5.76
CA TYR A 303 -7.68 -23.16 -4.99
C TYR A 303 -6.74 -21.95 -5.11
N GLU A 304 -6.26 -21.46 -3.97
CA GLU A 304 -5.26 -20.40 -3.87
C GLU A 304 -3.94 -21.01 -3.38
N PHE A 305 -2.88 -20.89 -4.19
CA PHE A 305 -1.55 -21.39 -3.83
C PHE A 305 -0.84 -20.37 -2.94
N ASP A 306 -0.64 -20.74 -1.68
CA ASP A 306 0.10 -19.95 -0.70
C ASP A 306 1.40 -20.68 -0.34
N PRO A 307 2.58 -20.15 -0.71
CA PRO A 307 3.86 -20.84 -0.49
C PRO A 307 4.17 -21.08 0.99
N ALA A 308 3.71 -20.22 1.90
CA ALA A 308 3.92 -20.44 3.33
C ALA A 308 3.08 -21.64 3.82
N VAL A 309 1.81 -21.73 3.41
CA VAL A 309 0.94 -22.86 3.75
C VAL A 309 1.48 -24.18 3.19
N GLU A 310 1.96 -24.17 1.95
CA GLU A 310 2.54 -25.36 1.32
C GLU A 310 3.85 -25.79 2.01
N LEU A 311 4.66 -24.85 2.50
CA LEU A 311 5.83 -25.16 3.30
C LEU A 311 5.44 -25.82 4.63
N LEU A 312 4.44 -25.28 5.34
CA LEU A 312 3.93 -25.87 6.60
C LEU A 312 3.31 -27.27 6.40
N ARG A 313 2.82 -27.59 5.19
CA ARG A 313 2.36 -28.95 4.86
C ARG A 313 3.51 -29.94 4.72
N MET A 314 4.67 -29.47 4.23
CA MET A 314 5.82 -30.32 3.89
C MET A 314 6.85 -30.44 5.00
N ALA A 315 7.03 -29.39 5.80
CA ALA A 315 8.05 -29.29 6.82
C ALA A 315 7.44 -29.37 8.24
N GLU A 316 8.23 -29.87 9.19
CA GLU A 316 7.88 -29.91 10.59
C GLU A 316 8.17 -28.55 11.24
N ILE A 317 7.23 -27.62 11.07
CA ILE A 317 7.24 -26.31 11.72
C ILE A 317 6.07 -26.29 12.71
N ASN A 318 6.39 -26.07 13.99
CA ASN A 318 5.39 -26.08 15.05
C ASN A 318 4.52 -24.82 14.98
N GLU A 319 3.22 -24.99 15.20
CA GLU A 319 2.32 -23.85 15.39
C GLU A 319 2.69 -23.13 16.69
N PRO A 320 3.02 -21.83 16.64
CA PRO A 320 3.33 -21.08 17.84
C PRO A 320 2.08 -20.96 18.72
N LYS A 321 2.23 -21.24 20.01
CA LYS A 321 1.17 -21.18 21.02
C LYS A 321 1.54 -20.16 22.10
N PRO A 322 1.55 -18.86 21.79
CA PRO A 322 1.90 -17.84 22.76
C PRO A 322 0.89 -17.80 23.90
N ALA A 323 1.36 -17.55 25.11
CA ALA A 323 0.47 -17.34 26.25
C ALA A 323 -0.18 -15.95 26.13
N ILE A 324 -1.49 -15.88 26.32
CA ILE A 324 -2.30 -14.68 26.03
C ILE A 324 -2.01 -13.54 27.02
N ASP A 325 -1.69 -13.90 28.25
CA ASP A 325 -1.32 -13.01 29.36
C ASP A 325 -0.01 -12.24 29.11
N LEU A 326 0.85 -12.70 28.19
CA LEU A 326 2.09 -11.99 27.84
C LEU A 326 1.85 -10.57 27.31
N VAL A 327 0.67 -10.31 26.72
CA VAL A 327 0.32 -8.96 26.25
C VAL A 327 0.32 -7.96 27.42
N ASP A 328 -0.19 -8.38 28.57
CA ASP A 328 -0.31 -7.53 29.77
C ASP A 328 1.05 -7.33 30.46
N GLU A 329 2.05 -8.17 30.15
CA GLU A 329 3.40 -8.05 30.72
C GLU A 329 4.31 -7.07 29.96
N VAL A 330 4.04 -6.79 28.68
CA VAL A 330 4.91 -5.94 27.85
C VAL A 330 4.97 -4.52 28.39
N GLU A 331 3.83 -3.96 28.80
CA GLU A 331 3.75 -2.57 29.27
C GLU A 331 4.52 -2.35 30.58
N PRO A 332 4.31 -3.14 31.66
CA PRO A 332 5.12 -3.05 32.87
C PRO A 332 6.63 -3.20 32.61
N ARG A 333 7.00 -4.10 31.69
CA ARG A 333 8.39 -4.34 31.30
C ARG A 333 8.99 -3.14 30.56
N LEU A 334 8.22 -2.52 29.67
CA LEU A 334 8.59 -1.30 28.97
C LEU A 334 8.83 -0.16 29.95
N LEU A 335 7.91 0.08 30.88
CA LEU A 335 8.05 1.14 31.89
C LEU A 335 9.32 0.93 32.74
N LYS A 336 9.54 -0.29 33.24
CA LYS A 336 10.77 -0.64 33.97
C LYS A 336 12.03 -0.38 33.17
N THR A 337 12.00 -0.65 31.86
CA THR A 337 13.14 -0.43 30.96
C THR A 337 13.40 1.06 30.71
N LEU A 338 12.34 1.86 30.57
CA LEU A 338 12.44 3.31 30.43
C LEU A 338 12.98 3.95 31.72
N ASP A 339 12.62 3.41 32.89
CA ASP A 339 13.08 3.91 34.19
C ASP A 339 14.52 3.49 34.56
N ASP A 340 15.06 2.44 33.94
CA ASP A 340 16.44 2.00 34.16
C ASP A 340 17.41 2.82 33.30
N PRO A 341 18.28 3.70 33.87
CA PRO A 341 19.23 4.49 33.09
C PRO A 341 20.31 3.63 32.41
N ASN A 342 20.55 2.41 32.90
CA ASN A 342 21.55 1.47 32.38
C ASN A 342 20.95 0.40 31.46
N ALA A 343 19.68 0.55 31.05
CA ALA A 343 19.04 -0.35 30.11
C ALA A 343 19.90 -0.51 28.84
N SER A 344 20.12 -1.77 28.45
CA SER A 344 20.87 -2.11 27.24
C SER A 344 20.08 -1.73 25.98
N GLU A 345 20.79 -1.55 24.86
CA GLU A 345 20.18 -1.29 23.54
C GLU A 345 19.11 -2.33 23.17
N VAL A 346 19.36 -3.59 23.51
CA VAL A 346 18.45 -4.73 23.29
C VAL A 346 17.16 -4.59 24.11
N GLN A 347 17.28 -4.23 25.39
CA GLN A 347 16.11 -4.00 26.24
C GLN A 347 15.29 -2.83 25.70
N LEU A 348 15.92 -1.76 25.22
CA LEU A 348 15.24 -0.60 24.65
C LEU A 348 14.46 -0.90 23.36
N LEU A 349 14.71 -2.04 22.70
CA LEU A 349 13.90 -2.50 21.56
C LEU A 349 12.46 -2.89 21.95
N ILE A 350 12.16 -3.04 23.24
CA ILE A 350 10.79 -3.22 23.72
C ILE A 350 9.88 -2.04 23.32
N ALA A 351 10.42 -0.82 23.24
CA ALA A 351 9.65 0.37 22.87
C ALA A 351 9.13 0.34 21.41
N PRO A 352 9.99 0.18 20.37
CA PRO A 352 9.49 0.06 19.00
C PRO A 352 8.57 -1.17 18.81
N LEU A 353 8.85 -2.27 19.50
CA LEU A 353 7.99 -3.47 19.42
C LEU A 353 6.60 -3.23 20.04
N TRP A 354 6.52 -2.61 21.22
CA TRP A 354 5.27 -2.20 21.84
C TRP A 354 4.49 -1.21 20.95
N LEU A 355 5.16 -0.19 20.40
CA LEU A 355 4.52 0.75 19.46
C LEU A 355 3.93 0.06 18.23
N SER A 356 4.60 -0.98 17.72
CA SER A 356 4.14 -1.72 16.55
C SER A 356 2.89 -2.59 16.81
N GLN A 357 2.49 -2.79 18.08
CA GLN A 357 1.24 -3.49 18.42
C GLN A 357 -0.01 -2.68 18.10
N PHE A 358 0.13 -1.35 17.94
CA PHE A 358 -0.95 -0.45 17.56
C PHE A 358 -1.11 -0.36 16.04
N SER A 359 -2.36 -0.29 15.58
CA SER A 359 -2.76 -0.10 14.19
C SER A 359 -3.80 1.01 14.13
N TYR A 360 -3.36 2.25 14.37
CA TYR A 360 -4.19 3.47 14.45
C TYR A 360 -5.26 3.41 15.54
N ASN A 361 -5.00 2.67 16.61
CA ASN A 361 -5.96 2.37 17.66
C ASN A 361 -5.36 2.51 19.06
N ALA A 362 -4.31 3.31 19.22
CA ALA A 362 -3.77 3.61 20.55
C ALA A 362 -4.84 4.27 21.42
N GLU A 363 -5.01 3.72 22.63
CA GLU A 363 -5.91 4.26 23.64
C GLU A 363 -5.28 5.49 24.32
N PRO A 364 -6.09 6.39 24.94
CA PRO A 364 -5.58 7.59 25.59
C PRO A 364 -4.48 7.32 26.64
N GLU A 365 -4.58 6.20 27.37
CA GLU A 365 -3.62 5.78 28.39
C GLU A 365 -2.23 5.52 27.79
N ALA A 366 -2.18 5.00 26.55
CA ALA A 366 -0.93 4.71 25.85
C ALA A 366 -0.14 5.99 25.50
N VAL A 367 -0.79 7.15 25.43
CA VAL A 367 -0.16 8.43 25.05
C VAL A 367 0.91 8.85 26.05
N GLU A 368 0.70 8.60 27.34
CA GLU A 368 1.68 8.95 28.37
C GLU A 368 2.99 8.16 28.17
N ILE A 369 2.87 6.86 27.88
CA ILE A 369 4.00 5.98 27.59
C ILE A 369 4.70 6.42 26.29
N MET A 370 3.94 6.75 25.25
CA MET A 370 4.50 7.30 24.00
C MET A 370 5.27 8.59 24.23
N SER A 371 4.82 9.45 25.15
CA SER A 371 5.55 10.67 25.53
C SER A 371 6.91 10.33 26.15
N ARG A 372 6.94 9.35 27.06
CA ARG A 372 8.19 8.86 27.66
C ARG A 372 9.15 8.29 26.62
N ILE A 373 8.65 7.50 25.66
CA ILE A 373 9.44 6.97 24.53
C ILE A 373 10.02 8.11 23.67
N LEU A 374 9.24 9.15 23.38
CA LEU A 374 9.71 10.30 22.63
C LEU A 374 10.81 11.07 23.36
N LEU A 375 10.74 11.15 24.69
CA LEU A 375 11.74 11.86 25.51
C LEU A 375 13.04 11.06 25.71
N ASP A 376 12.99 9.73 25.63
CA ASP A 376 14.17 8.89 25.82
C ASP A 376 15.10 8.88 24.60
N LYS A 377 16.17 9.69 24.67
CA LYS A 377 17.17 9.85 23.61
C LYS A 377 17.92 8.56 23.25
N ARG A 378 17.90 7.53 24.11
CA ARG A 378 18.56 6.23 23.85
C ARG A 378 17.79 5.42 22.80
N ILE A 379 16.49 5.66 22.67
CA ILE A 379 15.64 4.99 21.68
C ILE A 379 15.82 5.68 20.33
N ARG A 380 16.08 4.90 19.27
CA ARG A 380 16.16 5.39 17.89
C ARG A 380 14.84 6.04 17.47
N ASP A 381 14.91 6.99 16.54
CA ASP A 381 13.76 7.79 16.09
C ASP A 381 12.49 6.93 15.80
N PRO A 382 11.44 7.04 16.63
CA PRO A 382 10.26 6.18 16.55
C PRO A 382 9.18 6.68 15.57
N TYR A 383 9.44 7.72 14.75
CA TYR A 383 8.39 8.41 13.98
C TYR A 383 7.54 7.46 13.11
N HIS A 384 8.18 6.47 12.46
CA HIS A 384 7.49 5.54 11.57
C HIS A 384 6.39 4.76 12.30
N LEU A 385 6.69 4.32 13.52
CA LEU A 385 5.80 3.50 14.36
C LEU A 385 4.76 4.36 15.07
N LEU A 386 5.14 5.55 15.56
CA LEU A 386 4.20 6.48 16.17
C LEU A 386 3.13 6.96 15.19
N ARG A 387 3.53 7.26 13.95
CA ARG A 387 2.58 7.65 12.90
C ARG A 387 1.51 6.60 12.65
N THR A 388 1.87 5.32 12.74
CA THR A 388 0.92 4.21 12.54
C THR A 388 0.18 3.82 13.81
N ALA A 389 0.69 4.19 14.99
CA ALA A 389 0.06 3.89 16.27
C ALA A 389 -1.07 4.86 16.63
N LEU A 390 -0.84 6.16 16.39
CA LEU A 390 -1.75 7.24 16.79
C LEU A 390 -2.99 7.31 15.90
N SER A 391 -4.17 7.41 16.52
CA SER A 391 -5.43 7.67 15.83
C SER A 391 -5.67 9.18 15.68
N SER A 392 -6.56 9.57 14.76
CA SER A 392 -6.90 11.00 14.55
C SER A 392 -7.60 11.66 15.73
N ASN A 393 -8.18 10.87 16.65
CA ASN A 393 -9.08 11.38 17.70
C ASN A 393 -8.39 11.48 19.08
N VAL A 394 -7.10 11.15 19.16
CA VAL A 394 -6.34 11.13 20.43
C VAL A 394 -5.74 12.51 20.70
N ASN A 395 -5.85 12.97 21.95
CA ASN A 395 -5.22 14.21 22.39
C ASN A 395 -3.70 14.05 22.43
N LEU A 396 -3.00 14.68 21.49
CA LEU A 396 -1.54 14.61 21.37
C LEU A 396 -0.80 15.63 22.25
N THR A 397 -1.50 16.48 23.00
CA THR A 397 -0.90 17.50 23.87
C THR A 397 0.18 16.94 24.82
N PRO A 398 0.02 15.75 25.44
CA PRO A 398 1.08 15.17 26.29
C PRO A 398 2.38 14.85 25.55
N LEU A 399 2.34 14.72 24.21
CA LEU A 399 3.51 14.43 23.38
C LEU A 399 4.30 15.70 23.01
N ARG A 400 3.77 16.89 23.28
CA ARG A 400 4.32 18.20 22.86
C ARG A 400 5.83 18.31 23.02
N THR A 401 6.34 18.09 24.22
CA THR A 401 7.77 18.21 24.54
C THR A 401 8.61 17.18 23.78
N GLY A 402 8.13 15.94 23.71
CA GLY A 402 8.78 14.85 23.00
C GLY A 402 8.86 15.09 21.49
N LEU A 403 7.77 15.59 20.88
CA LEU A 403 7.72 15.94 19.46
C LEU A 403 8.70 17.05 19.10
N ALA A 404 8.77 18.12 19.91
CA ALA A 404 9.72 19.22 19.69
C ALA A 404 11.18 18.75 19.84
N THR A 405 11.46 17.93 20.85
CA THR A 405 12.79 17.35 21.07
C THR A 405 13.23 16.46 19.91
N ARG A 406 12.35 15.58 19.43
CA ARG A 406 12.65 14.67 18.33
C ARG A 406 12.79 15.40 16.99
N TYR A 407 12.00 16.43 16.73
CA TYR A 407 12.20 17.28 15.55
C TYR A 407 13.63 17.81 15.46
N LEU A 408 14.16 18.35 16.56
CA LEU A 408 15.50 18.94 16.60
C LEU A 408 16.62 17.91 16.43
N ALA A 409 16.38 16.66 16.84
CA ALA A 409 17.31 15.54 16.73
C ALA A 409 17.20 14.77 15.39
N ALA A 410 16.06 14.86 14.70
CA ALA A 410 15.81 14.11 13.47
C ALA A 410 16.72 14.54 12.32
N THR A 411 17.27 13.56 11.61
CA THR A 411 18.08 13.77 10.40
C THR A 411 17.25 13.60 9.13
N GLU A 412 16.20 12.77 9.17
CA GLU A 412 15.32 12.52 8.02
C GLU A 412 14.29 13.64 7.83
N THR A 413 14.21 14.19 6.62
CA THR A 413 13.23 15.22 6.25
C THR A 413 11.78 14.78 6.50
N ARG A 414 11.45 13.50 6.25
CA ARG A 414 10.08 12.99 6.47
C ARG A 414 9.70 12.97 7.94
N ALA A 415 10.63 12.55 8.81
CA ALA A 415 10.44 12.58 10.25
C ALA A 415 10.21 14.01 10.74
N LYS A 416 11.07 14.96 10.31
CA LYS A 416 10.91 16.39 10.61
C LYS A 416 9.55 16.95 10.23
N CYS A 417 9.11 16.71 8.98
CA CYS A 417 7.79 17.15 8.51
C CYS A 417 6.65 16.56 9.35
N TRP A 418 6.75 15.27 9.72
CA TRP A 418 5.73 14.62 10.54
C TRP A 418 5.65 15.23 11.95
N TYR A 419 6.81 15.41 12.62
CA TYR A 419 6.87 16.01 13.96
C TYR A 419 6.30 17.43 13.98
N VAL A 420 6.67 18.28 13.01
CA VAL A 420 6.13 19.64 12.91
C VAL A 420 4.63 19.62 12.63
N SER A 421 4.16 18.75 11.73
CA SER A 421 2.73 18.63 11.47
C SER A 421 1.96 18.21 12.72
N ALA A 422 2.49 17.28 13.52
CA ALA A 422 1.88 16.86 14.77
C ALA A 422 1.81 18.01 15.80
N LEU A 423 2.86 18.83 15.90
CA LEU A 423 2.89 20.03 16.76
C LEU A 423 1.88 21.10 16.31
N VAL A 424 1.79 21.39 15.02
CA VAL A 424 0.84 22.37 14.46
C VAL A 424 -0.60 21.97 14.78
N ASN A 425 -0.92 20.67 14.69
CA ASN A 425 -2.26 20.13 14.90
C ASN A 425 -2.69 20.01 16.37
N LEU A 426 -1.85 20.38 17.34
CA LEU A 426 -2.29 20.42 18.75
C LEU A 426 -3.46 21.43 18.95
N PRO A 427 -4.14 21.43 20.11
CA PRO A 427 -5.15 22.45 20.41
C PRO A 427 -4.61 23.89 20.38
N GLU A 428 -5.49 24.87 20.21
CA GLU A 428 -5.14 26.30 20.28
C GLU A 428 -4.68 26.70 21.68
N GLY A 429 -3.75 27.66 21.76
CA GLY A 429 -3.19 28.13 23.02
C GLY A 429 -2.21 27.17 23.68
N THR A 430 -1.99 25.97 23.12
CA THR A 430 -0.99 25.01 23.62
C THR A 430 0.37 25.67 23.76
N PHE A 431 0.76 26.51 22.79
CA PHE A 431 2.08 27.14 22.78
C PHE A 431 2.09 28.53 23.39
N ALA A 432 1.14 28.91 24.25
CA ALA A 432 1.16 30.23 24.92
C ALA A 432 2.41 30.43 25.80
N HIS A 433 2.87 29.36 26.45
CA HIS A 433 4.14 29.32 27.18
C HIS A 433 5.11 28.38 26.46
N SER A 434 5.96 28.93 25.60
CA SER A 434 6.85 28.13 24.74
C SER A 434 8.09 27.63 25.47
N THR A 435 8.52 26.41 25.15
CA THR A 435 9.77 25.83 25.67
C THR A 435 10.99 26.36 24.88
N PRO A 436 12.23 26.19 25.39
CA PRO A 436 13.44 26.50 24.64
C PRO A 436 13.51 25.78 23.28
N GLU A 437 13.11 24.51 23.23
CA GLU A 437 13.12 23.69 22.00
C GLU A 437 12.17 24.25 20.96
N GLU A 438 10.96 24.62 21.34
CA GLU A 438 9.96 25.20 20.43
C GLU A 438 10.43 26.53 19.85
N ARG A 439 11.06 27.37 20.69
CA ARG A 439 11.68 28.62 20.22
C ARG A 439 12.82 28.35 19.24
N MET A 440 13.59 27.28 19.42
CA MET A 440 14.61 26.85 18.45
C MET A 440 13.99 26.41 17.12
N ILE A 441 12.83 25.74 17.13
CA ILE A 441 12.13 25.37 15.88
C ILE A 441 11.74 26.64 15.11
N TRP A 442 11.15 27.64 15.78
CA TRP A 442 10.84 28.93 15.15
C TRP A 442 12.07 29.63 14.60
N ALA A 443 13.18 29.66 15.35
CA ALA A 443 14.42 30.26 14.90
C ALA A 443 14.99 29.58 13.64
N ARG A 444 14.77 28.28 13.47
CA ARG A 444 15.23 27.49 12.31
C ARG A 444 14.33 27.63 11.09
N ALA A 445 13.14 28.21 11.19
CA ALA A 445 12.18 28.29 10.09
C ALA A 445 12.74 28.99 8.82
N LEU A 446 13.69 29.91 8.99
CA LEU A 446 14.35 30.59 7.87
C LEU A 446 15.42 29.73 7.18
N THR A 447 15.98 28.74 7.85
CA THR A 447 17.07 27.90 7.32
C THR A 447 16.62 26.48 6.98
N GLU A 448 15.57 25.99 7.66
CA GLU A 448 15.00 24.66 7.51
C GLU A 448 13.54 24.78 7.02
N PRO A 449 13.26 24.47 5.74
CA PRO A 449 11.92 24.54 5.17
C PRO A 449 10.87 23.67 5.88
N GLU A 450 11.30 22.66 6.64
CA GLU A 450 10.46 21.75 7.42
C GLU A 450 9.92 22.41 8.71
N ALA A 451 10.63 23.40 9.27
CA ALA A 451 10.19 24.13 10.47
C ALA A 451 9.14 25.21 10.15
N ALA A 452 9.06 25.67 8.89
CA ALA A 452 8.23 26.81 8.51
C ALA A 452 6.73 26.66 8.87
N PRO A 453 6.07 25.50 8.75
CA PRO A 453 4.68 25.36 9.18
C PRO A 453 4.47 25.63 10.67
N PHE A 454 5.47 25.39 11.52
CA PHE A 454 5.36 25.63 12.97
C PHE A 454 5.26 27.13 13.32
N LEU A 455 5.57 28.03 12.37
CA LEU A 455 5.38 29.48 12.55
C LEU A 455 3.92 29.85 12.77
N GLU A 456 2.97 29.06 12.27
CA GLU A 456 1.53 29.27 12.53
C GLU A 456 1.25 29.38 14.04
N ARG A 457 2.01 28.65 14.86
CA ARG A 457 1.85 28.62 16.32
C ARG A 457 2.39 29.83 17.05
N LEU A 458 3.01 30.79 16.36
CA LEU A 458 3.27 32.11 16.94
C LEU A 458 1.97 32.80 17.37
N ALA A 459 0.84 32.49 16.73
CA ALA A 459 -0.48 33.00 17.13
C ALA A 459 -0.84 32.73 18.60
N ASP A 460 -0.40 31.59 19.14
CA ASP A 460 -0.67 31.20 20.53
C ASP A 460 -0.01 32.13 21.55
N GLN A 461 1.06 32.84 21.16
CA GLN A 461 1.80 33.78 22.02
C GLN A 461 1.10 35.14 22.17
N GLY A 462 0.01 35.41 21.43
CA GLY A 462 -0.65 36.72 21.42
C GLY A 462 0.19 37.81 20.75
N GLU A 463 0.16 39.04 21.28
CA GLU A 463 0.85 40.19 20.68
C GLU A 463 2.36 39.97 20.46
N PRO A 464 3.13 39.38 21.41
CA PRO A 464 4.54 39.03 21.16
C PRO A 464 4.73 38.15 19.91
N GLY A 465 3.83 37.20 19.68
CA GLY A 465 3.86 36.32 18.51
C GLY A 465 3.57 37.06 17.21
N VAL A 466 2.60 37.99 17.22
CA VAL A 466 2.29 38.87 16.08
C VAL A 466 3.51 39.72 15.70
N GLN A 467 4.17 40.33 16.70
CA GLN A 467 5.39 41.12 16.47
C GLN A 467 6.54 40.26 15.92
N GLN A 468 6.70 39.04 16.42
CA GLN A 468 7.68 38.10 15.89
C GLN A 468 7.37 37.70 14.44
N ALA A 469 6.11 37.37 14.12
CA ALA A 469 5.67 37.06 12.76
C ALA A 469 5.90 38.24 11.79
N LEU A 470 5.65 39.48 12.24
CA LEU A 470 5.99 40.69 11.49
C LEU A 470 7.49 40.85 11.25
N SER A 471 8.33 40.60 12.26
CA SER A 471 9.79 40.65 12.08
C SER A 471 10.30 39.61 11.07
N LEU A 472 9.72 38.40 11.10
CA LEU A 472 10.02 37.33 10.15
C LEU A 472 9.55 37.71 8.74
N LEU A 473 8.38 38.35 8.62
CA LEU A 473 7.88 38.87 7.35
C LEU A 473 8.88 39.86 6.73
N HIS A 474 9.35 40.85 7.48
CA HIS A 474 10.34 41.82 7.00
C HIS A 474 11.67 41.17 6.60
N THR A 475 12.09 40.14 7.33
CA THR A 475 13.34 39.43 7.03
C THR A 475 13.23 38.56 5.78
N VAL A 476 12.07 37.92 5.55
CA VAL A 476 11.93 36.90 4.51
C VAL A 476 11.61 37.50 3.12
N ILE A 477 11.02 38.70 3.06
CA ILE A 477 10.67 39.35 1.78
C ILE A 477 11.88 39.71 0.92
N GLU A 478 13.08 39.80 1.49
CA GLU A 478 14.33 40.06 0.75
C GLU A 478 14.89 38.80 0.06
N ARG A 479 14.41 37.61 0.45
CA ARG A 479 14.89 36.32 -0.08
C ARG A 479 14.21 35.95 -1.40
N PRO A 480 14.83 35.10 -2.25
CA PRO A 480 14.20 34.62 -3.48
C PRO A 480 12.97 33.73 -3.18
N TRP A 481 11.99 33.72 -4.09
CA TRP A 481 10.68 33.05 -3.88
C TRP A 481 10.81 31.61 -3.38
N HIS A 482 11.66 30.80 -4.02
CA HIS A 482 11.86 29.39 -3.68
C HIS A 482 12.33 29.16 -2.23
N ALA A 483 13.01 30.14 -1.62
CA ALA A 483 13.51 30.09 -0.25
C ALA A 483 12.58 30.74 0.78
N ARG A 484 11.59 31.56 0.34
CA ARG A 484 10.68 32.28 1.27
C ARG A 484 9.26 31.76 1.31
N TRP A 485 8.76 31.08 0.27
CA TRP A 485 7.32 30.80 0.14
C TRP A 485 6.75 30.01 1.34
N ARG A 486 7.46 29.00 1.86
CA ARG A 486 6.97 28.22 3.03
C ARG A 486 6.90 29.05 4.31
N VAL A 487 7.87 29.93 4.51
CA VAL A 487 7.90 30.85 5.66
C VAL A 487 6.76 31.85 5.54
N LEU A 488 6.51 32.38 4.34
CA LEU A 488 5.37 33.26 4.08
C LEU A 488 4.03 32.55 4.34
N GLU A 489 3.90 31.27 3.99
CA GLU A 489 2.71 30.49 4.33
C GLU A 489 2.55 30.36 5.86
N GLY A 490 3.59 29.94 6.59
CA GLY A 490 3.52 29.83 8.05
C GLY A 490 3.23 31.16 8.76
N VAL A 491 3.81 32.28 8.29
CA VAL A 491 3.53 33.63 8.81
C VAL A 491 2.09 34.07 8.50
N ARG A 492 1.60 33.85 7.27
CA ARG A 492 0.21 34.13 6.91
C ARG A 492 -0.76 33.35 7.80
N ASP A 493 -0.48 32.06 8.01
CA ASP A 493 -1.34 31.19 8.78
C ASP A 493 -1.29 31.58 10.27
N SER A 494 -0.14 32.07 10.77
CA SER A 494 -0.05 32.68 12.10
C SER A 494 -0.94 33.92 12.25
N PHE A 495 -0.94 34.84 11.28
CA PHE A 495 -1.82 36.03 11.35
C PHE A 495 -3.30 35.64 11.25
N SER A 496 -3.61 34.71 10.36
CA SER A 496 -4.94 34.14 10.18
C SER A 496 -5.49 33.59 11.50
N ARG A 497 -4.69 32.76 12.18
CA ARG A 497 -5.06 32.13 13.44
C ARG A 497 -5.13 33.10 14.62
N ALA A 498 -4.27 34.12 14.64
CA ALA A 498 -4.35 35.18 15.64
C ALA A 498 -5.64 36.02 15.49
N GLY A 499 -6.23 36.04 14.30
CA GLY A 499 -7.47 36.75 14.01
C GLY A 499 -7.35 38.25 14.31
N THR A 500 -8.35 38.83 14.97
CA THR A 500 -8.39 40.25 15.32
C THR A 500 -7.27 40.71 16.27
N LYS A 501 -6.53 39.78 16.89
CA LYS A 501 -5.34 40.14 17.68
C LYS A 501 -4.18 40.59 16.80
N ALA A 502 -4.17 40.25 15.51
CA ALA A 502 -3.11 40.65 14.58
C ALA A 502 -3.36 41.99 13.88
N VAL A 503 -4.29 42.84 14.38
CA VAL A 503 -4.63 44.14 13.77
C VAL A 503 -3.42 45.04 13.56
N SER A 504 -2.42 44.99 14.44
CA SER A 504 -1.18 45.75 14.32
C SER A 504 -0.37 45.43 13.04
N ALA A 505 -0.57 44.25 12.45
CA ALA A 505 0.11 43.81 11.22
C ALA A 505 -0.61 44.22 9.92
N ILE A 506 -1.89 44.62 9.99
CA ILE A 506 -2.74 44.91 8.82
C ILE A 506 -2.11 45.97 7.89
N PRO A 507 -1.65 47.15 8.38
CA PRO A 507 -1.14 48.20 7.50
C PRO A 507 0.07 47.74 6.67
N THR A 508 0.96 46.97 7.28
CA THR A 508 2.15 46.41 6.62
C THR A 508 1.76 45.42 5.53
N ILE A 509 0.85 44.48 5.83
CA ILE A 509 0.40 43.47 4.86
C ILE A 509 -0.34 44.13 3.69
N GLN A 510 -1.25 45.08 3.95
CA GLN A 510 -1.97 45.82 2.91
C GLN A 510 -1.00 46.60 2.00
N SER A 511 -0.01 47.27 2.56
CA SER A 511 1.02 47.98 1.80
C SER A 511 1.80 47.03 0.88
N LEU A 512 2.26 45.89 1.41
CA LEU A 512 2.99 44.89 0.64
C LEU A 512 2.14 44.22 -0.46
N LEU A 513 0.85 43.95 -0.21
CA LEU A 513 -0.08 43.37 -1.20
C LEU A 513 -0.47 44.34 -2.32
N SER A 514 -0.46 45.64 -2.04
CA SER A 514 -0.86 46.68 -3.00
C SER A 514 0.22 46.94 -4.06
N MET A 515 1.46 46.51 -3.82
CA MET A 515 2.55 46.65 -4.79
C MET A 515 2.24 45.89 -6.10
N PRO A 516 2.58 46.45 -7.28
CA PRO A 516 2.36 45.78 -8.58
C PRO A 516 3.04 44.40 -8.70
N ARG A 517 4.19 44.24 -8.05
CA ARG A 517 4.91 42.96 -7.89
C ARG A 517 5.08 42.66 -6.41
N SER A 518 3.97 42.34 -5.75
CA SER A 518 3.97 42.10 -4.31
C SER A 518 4.96 40.98 -3.92
N PRO A 519 5.83 41.21 -2.92
CA PRO A 519 6.78 40.19 -2.47
C PRO A 519 6.09 39.03 -1.73
N LEU A 520 4.81 39.17 -1.37
CA LEU A 520 4.04 38.19 -0.61
C LEU A 520 3.43 37.08 -1.48
N VAL A 521 3.37 37.26 -2.80
CA VAL A 521 2.61 36.40 -3.71
C VAL A 521 3.41 36.08 -4.97
N ASN A 522 3.19 34.90 -5.54
CA ASN A 522 3.68 34.55 -6.87
C ASN A 522 2.54 34.16 -7.81
N THR A 523 1.39 33.77 -7.26
CA THR A 523 0.18 33.40 -8.00
C THR A 523 -1.04 34.16 -7.51
N ALA A 524 -2.10 34.18 -8.32
CA ALA A 524 -3.40 34.72 -7.90
C ALA A 524 -3.98 33.96 -6.68
N SER A 525 -3.69 32.66 -6.58
CA SER A 525 -4.10 31.82 -5.44
C SER A 525 -3.45 32.27 -4.13
N ASP A 526 -2.15 32.60 -4.16
CA ASP A 526 -1.45 33.10 -2.97
C ASP A 526 -2.05 34.42 -2.49
N ARG A 527 -2.42 35.28 -3.44
CA ARG A 527 -3.11 36.53 -3.15
C ARG A 527 -4.44 36.29 -2.47
N ASP A 528 -5.27 35.39 -2.99
CA ASP A 528 -6.55 35.05 -2.40
C ASP A 528 -6.39 34.55 -0.95
N LYS A 529 -5.37 33.71 -0.68
CA LYS A 529 -5.06 33.25 0.68
C LYS A 529 -4.69 34.40 1.63
N TRP A 530 -3.89 35.36 1.17
CA TRP A 530 -3.54 36.56 1.98
C TRP A 530 -4.74 37.49 2.20
N LEU A 531 -5.66 37.60 1.23
CA LEU A 531 -6.91 38.35 1.41
C LEU A 531 -7.84 37.68 2.43
N VAL A 532 -7.91 36.34 2.44
CA VAL A 532 -8.62 35.59 3.49
C VAL A 532 -8.00 35.83 4.86
N ALA A 533 -6.66 35.84 4.96
CA ALA A 533 -5.97 36.16 6.20
C ALA A 533 -6.35 37.57 6.72
N LEU A 534 -6.30 38.60 5.86
CA LEU A 534 -6.71 39.96 6.22
C LEU A 534 -8.18 40.04 6.68
N TYR A 535 -9.07 39.29 6.02
CA TYR A 535 -10.47 39.21 6.43
C TYR A 535 -10.61 38.63 7.85
N TRP A 536 -9.93 37.54 8.16
CA TRP A 536 -9.93 36.96 9.50
C TRP A 536 -9.25 37.85 10.56
N MET A 537 -8.31 38.70 10.15
CA MET A 537 -7.71 39.73 11.00
C MET A 537 -8.67 40.89 11.33
N GLY A 538 -9.84 40.95 10.68
CA GLY A 538 -10.88 41.95 10.94
C GLY A 538 -10.99 43.06 9.88
N VAL A 539 -10.32 42.92 8.73
CA VAL A 539 -10.52 43.84 7.60
C VAL A 539 -11.86 43.57 6.94
N SER A 540 -12.67 44.61 6.72
CA SER A 540 -13.93 44.51 5.99
C SER A 540 -13.69 44.02 4.56
N LEU A 541 -14.64 43.26 4.00
CA LEU A 541 -14.56 42.79 2.61
C LEU A 541 -14.45 43.94 1.59
N ASP A 542 -14.97 45.12 1.94
CA ASP A 542 -14.92 46.32 1.10
C ASP A 542 -13.55 47.04 1.16
N ASP A 543 -12.78 46.82 2.24
CA ASP A 543 -11.48 47.46 2.50
C ASP A 543 -10.28 46.57 2.09
N LEU A 544 -10.54 45.44 1.42
CA LEU A 544 -9.51 44.51 0.97
C LEU A 544 -8.77 45.04 -0.28
N PRO A 545 -7.43 44.91 -0.36
CA PRO A 545 -6.64 45.42 -1.48
C PRO A 545 -6.74 44.51 -2.72
N HIS A 546 -7.91 44.55 -3.38
CA HIS A 546 -8.17 43.86 -4.64
C HIS A 546 -7.29 44.45 -5.77
N HIS A 547 -6.63 43.63 -6.59
CA HIS A 547 -5.86 44.08 -7.77
C HIS A 547 -6.73 44.31 -9.01
N ILE A 548 -8.04 44.36 -8.82
CA ILE A 548 -8.98 44.60 -9.91
C ILE A 548 -8.87 46.10 -10.22
N HIS A 549 -8.20 46.44 -11.33
CA HIS A 549 -8.04 47.80 -11.86
C HIS A 549 -9.37 48.43 -12.35
N THR A 550 -10.49 48.02 -11.78
CA THR A 550 -11.81 48.43 -12.21
C THR A 550 -12.60 48.85 -10.99
N ASP A 551 -12.97 50.12 -10.94
CA ASP A 551 -13.97 50.70 -10.03
C ASP A 551 -15.39 50.11 -10.29
N ASP A 552 -15.48 48.93 -10.90
CA ASP A 552 -16.74 48.26 -11.23
C ASP A 552 -17.28 47.55 -9.98
N PRO A 553 -18.37 48.06 -9.37
CA PRO A 553 -18.94 47.50 -8.15
C PRO A 553 -19.45 46.05 -8.34
N LYS A 554 -19.69 45.60 -9.57
CA LYS A 554 -20.07 44.19 -9.83
C LYS A 554 -18.88 43.24 -9.68
N GLN A 555 -17.69 43.65 -10.12
CA GLN A 555 -16.49 42.83 -10.03
C GLN A 555 -15.97 42.73 -8.59
N LEU A 556 -16.06 43.84 -7.84
CA LEU A 556 -15.79 43.86 -6.39
C LEU A 556 -16.72 42.87 -5.65
N LYS A 557 -18.03 42.92 -5.90
CA LYS A 557 -18.99 41.97 -5.30
C LYS A 557 -18.67 40.50 -5.60
N VAL A 558 -18.22 40.18 -6.82
CA VAL A 558 -17.82 38.80 -7.19
C VAL A 558 -16.54 38.38 -6.46
N ALA A 559 -15.56 39.27 -6.35
CA ALA A 559 -14.32 39.02 -5.62
C ALA A 559 -14.58 38.82 -4.12
N SER A 560 -15.36 39.70 -3.48
CA SER A 560 -15.73 39.58 -2.06
C SER A 560 -16.50 38.29 -1.77
N LYS A 561 -17.46 37.90 -2.64
CA LYS A 561 -18.19 36.64 -2.51
C LYS A 561 -17.27 35.41 -2.66
N ARG A 562 -16.24 35.50 -3.51
CA ARG A 562 -15.23 34.44 -3.66
C ARG A 562 -14.38 34.32 -2.40
N ILE A 563 -13.92 35.42 -1.82
CA ILE A 563 -13.15 35.43 -0.56
C ILE A 563 -13.99 34.88 0.59
N GLN A 564 -15.24 35.33 0.72
CA GLN A 564 -16.17 34.81 1.75
C GLN A 564 -16.39 33.29 1.62
N LYS A 565 -16.56 32.79 0.39
CA LYS A 565 -16.69 31.34 0.12
C LYS A 565 -15.40 30.57 0.43
N LEU A 566 -14.24 31.19 0.21
CA LEU A 566 -12.94 30.60 0.55
C LEU A 566 -12.74 30.57 2.07
N ALA A 567 -13.00 31.67 2.78
CA ALA A 567 -12.94 31.73 4.24
C ALA A 567 -13.82 30.64 4.88
N ALA A 568 -15.08 30.52 4.45
CA ALA A 568 -16.00 29.49 4.95
C ALA A 568 -15.53 28.04 4.67
N ARG A 569 -14.75 27.81 3.61
CA ARG A 569 -14.16 26.48 3.31
C ARG A 569 -12.94 26.17 4.14
N PHE A 570 -12.20 27.19 4.58
CA PHE A 570 -11.04 27.02 5.43
C PHE A 570 -11.45 26.86 6.90
N ASP A 571 -12.49 27.57 7.37
CA ASP A 571 -13.07 27.36 8.71
C ASP A 571 -13.51 25.90 8.93
N ALA A 572 -14.09 25.28 7.90
CA ALA A 572 -14.50 23.86 7.94
C ALA A 572 -13.33 22.85 7.96
N ARG A 573 -12.07 23.30 7.88
CA ARG A 573 -10.87 22.46 8.04
C ARG A 573 -10.18 22.65 9.39
N THR A 574 -10.47 23.75 10.10
CA THR A 574 -9.89 24.09 11.41
C THR A 574 -10.86 23.79 12.57
N SER A 575 -12.16 23.60 12.28
CA SER A 575 -13.15 22.93 13.16
C SER A 575 -13.11 21.42 12.99
#